data_AF-A0A821YXX5-F1
#
_entry.id   AF-A0A821YXX5-F1
#
_cell.length_a   1.000
_cell.length_b   1.000
_cell.length_c   1.000
_cell.angle_alpha   90.00
_cell.angle_beta   90.00
_cell.angle_gamma   90.00
#
_symmetry.space_group_name_H-M   'P 1'
#
loop_
_entity.id
_entity.type
_entity.pdbx_description
1 polymer ?
#
loop_
_entity_poly.entity_id
_entity_poly.type
_entity_poly.pdbx_seq_one_letter_code
_entity_poly.pdbx_strand_id
1 'polypeptide(L)'
;MYEIFDSLNEYDIYKSFYDLNQRFKNLLIKSNLPIEIRFSLISKLNFYNSYHQMILPNRHRITLFHLTNPFTIDLILSSSFLSLKFIRVQTLILADACNIS
;
A
#
# COMPACT_ATOMS: atom_id res chain seq x y z
N MET A 1 4.64 10.70 9.98
CA MET A 1 5.24 9.38 10.23
C MET A 1 5.94 9.44 11.59
N TYR A 2 6.18 8.32 12.27
CA TYR A 2 7.04 8.34 13.46
C TYR A 2 8.49 8.24 13.00
N GLU A 3 9.40 9.04 13.55
CA GLU A 3 10.82 9.12 13.12
C GLU A 3 11.51 7.74 13.04
N ILE A 4 11.11 6.80 13.90
CA ILE A 4 11.62 5.41 13.92
C ILE A 4 11.34 4.62 12.64
N PHE A 5 10.48 5.15 11.77
CA PHE A 5 10.01 4.50 10.55
C PHE A 5 10.37 5.26 9.29
N ASP A 6 11.10 6.38 9.38
CA ASP A 6 11.40 7.22 8.21
C ASP A 6 12.21 6.49 7.13
N SER A 7 12.94 5.43 7.49
CA SER A 7 13.67 4.58 6.54
C SER A 7 12.84 3.47 5.90
N LEU A 8 11.57 3.28 6.32
CA LEU A 8 10.71 2.19 5.89
C LEU A 8 9.46 2.70 5.19
N ASN A 9 9.11 2.07 4.08
CA ASN A 9 7.82 2.30 3.42
C ASN A 9 6.67 1.76 4.28
N GLU A 10 5.51 2.41 4.28
CA GLU A 10 4.37 2.02 5.12
C GLU A 10 3.91 0.59 4.91
N TYR A 11 4.09 0.04 3.70
CA TYR A 11 3.85 -1.38 3.48
C TYR A 11 4.77 -2.27 4.32
N ASP A 12 6.06 -1.97 4.36
CA ASP A 12 7.07 -2.76 5.07
C ASP A 12 6.86 -2.65 6.58
N ILE A 13 6.47 -1.46 7.06
CA ILE A 13 6.07 -1.25 8.46
C ILE A 13 4.82 -2.07 8.77
N TYR A 14 3.79 -1.99 7.94
CA TYR A 14 2.55 -2.72 8.17
C TYR A 14 2.84 -4.22 8.23
N LYS A 15 3.50 -4.78 7.21
CA LYS A 15 3.81 -6.20 7.15
C LYS A 15 4.67 -6.68 8.33
N SER A 16 5.63 -5.88 8.77
CA SER A 16 6.57 -6.29 9.82
C SER A 16 6.00 -6.12 11.22
N PHE A 17 5.14 -5.12 11.45
CA PHE A 17 4.72 -4.73 12.81
C PHE A 17 3.24 -4.98 13.12
N TYR A 18 2.40 -5.27 12.12
CA TYR A 18 0.97 -5.44 12.33
C TYR A 18 0.61 -6.57 13.30
N ASP A 19 1.33 -7.69 13.23
CA ASP A 19 1.07 -8.87 14.08
C ASP A 19 1.98 -8.98 15.31
N LEU A 20 2.91 -8.03 15.52
CA LEU A 20 3.85 -8.11 16.64
C LEU A 20 3.19 -7.88 18.00
N ASN A 21 2.30 -6.89 18.12
CA ASN A 21 1.42 -6.74 19.27
C ASN A 21 0.22 -5.81 18.97
N GLN A 22 -0.79 -5.89 19.84
CA GLN A 22 -2.03 -5.11 19.69
C GLN A 22 -1.80 -3.59 19.73
N ARG A 23 -0.74 -3.11 20.39
CA ARG A 23 -0.44 -1.68 20.48
C ARG A 23 0.02 -1.14 19.13
N PHE A 24 0.94 -1.83 18.43
CA PHE A 24 1.37 -1.45 17.09
C PHE A 24 0.24 -1.59 16.07
N LYS A 25 -0.51 -2.69 16.14
CA LYS A 25 -1.71 -2.87 15.31
C LYS A 25 -2.68 -1.70 15.45
N ASN A 26 -3.00 -1.31 16.69
CA ASN A 26 -3.87 -0.17 16.96
C ASN A 26 -3.28 1.15 16.47
N LEU A 27 -1.97 1.35 16.59
CA LEU A 27 -1.29 2.55 16.10
C LEU A 27 -1.38 2.65 14.57
N LEU A 28 -1.25 1.55 13.84
CA LEU A 28 -1.38 1.52 12.38
C LEU A 28 -2.83 1.75 11.92
N ILE A 29 -3.80 1.12 12.59
CA ILE A 29 -5.22 1.17 12.22
C ILE A 29 -5.89 2.49 12.63
N LYS A 30 -5.64 2.97 13.86
CA LYS A 30 -6.35 4.13 14.45
C LYS A 30 -5.67 5.47 14.17
N SER A 31 -4.49 5.46 13.56
CA SER A 31 -3.80 6.70 13.18
C SER A 31 -4.58 7.44 12.10
N ASN A 32 -4.60 8.77 12.17
CA ASN A 32 -5.12 9.63 11.10
C ASN A 32 -4.01 10.09 10.13
N LEU A 33 -2.80 9.57 10.30
CA LEU A 33 -1.68 9.94 9.44
C LEU A 33 -1.93 9.48 8.00
N PRO A 34 -1.51 10.29 7.01
CA PRO A 34 -1.53 9.89 5.62
C PRO A 34 -0.67 8.63 5.43
N ILE A 35 -1.01 7.84 4.42
CA ILE A 35 -0.31 6.61 4.06
C ILE A 35 0.16 6.75 2.62
N GLU A 36 1.45 6.57 2.41
CA GLU A 36 2.01 6.28 1.11
C GLU A 36 2.15 4.76 0.96
N ILE A 37 1.83 4.22 -0.21
CA ILE A 37 2.04 2.80 -0.47
C ILE A 37 2.92 2.67 -1.68
N ARG A 38 4.05 1.98 -1.48
CA ARG A 38 5.02 1.69 -2.52
C ARG A 38 5.17 0.18 -2.65
N PHE A 39 4.67 -0.39 -3.74
CA PHE A 39 4.90 -1.80 -4.05
C PHE A 39 5.85 -1.91 -5.23
N SER A 40 7.09 -2.31 -4.94
CA SER A 40 8.11 -2.48 -5.97
C SER A 40 8.02 -3.84 -6.67
N LEU A 41 8.09 -4.93 -5.88
CA LEU A 41 8.12 -6.32 -6.36
C LEU A 41 7.23 -7.22 -5.50
N ILE A 42 5.94 -6.87 -5.40
CA ILE A 42 4.96 -7.68 -4.66
C ILE A 42 4.41 -8.81 -5.55
N SER A 43 4.22 -10.02 -5.03
CA SER A 43 3.51 -11.08 -5.78
C SER A 43 2.00 -10.82 -5.83
N LYS A 44 1.29 -11.39 -6.80
CA LYS A 44 -0.17 -11.23 -6.92
C LYS A 44 -0.93 -11.66 -5.66
N LEU A 45 -0.52 -12.77 -5.04
CA LEU A 45 -1.11 -13.26 -3.79
C LEU A 45 -0.87 -12.28 -2.64
N ASN A 46 0.36 -11.79 -2.49
CA ASN A 46 0.70 -10.84 -1.42
C ASN A 46 -0.01 -9.50 -1.62
N PHE A 47 -0.18 -9.08 -2.88
CA PHE A 47 -0.97 -7.90 -3.21
C PHE A 47 -2.41 -8.06 -2.76
N TYR A 48 -3.05 -9.20 -3.06
CA TYR A 48 -4.43 -9.46 -2.69
C TYR A 48 -4.64 -9.47 -1.16
N ASN A 49 -3.70 -10.06 -0.43
CA ASN A 49 -3.73 -10.04 1.04
C ASN A 49 -3.58 -8.62 1.59
N SER A 50 -2.59 -7.88 1.09
CA SER A 50 -2.32 -6.49 1.49
C SER A 50 -3.49 -5.57 1.12
N TYR A 51 -4.16 -5.86 0.01
CA TYR A 51 -5.34 -5.14 -0.43
C TYR A 51 -6.46 -5.21 0.61
N HIS A 52 -6.83 -6.41 1.04
CA HIS A 52 -7.92 -6.58 2.01
C HIS A 52 -7.58 -6.12 3.42
N GLN A 53 -6.32 -6.27 3.83
CA GLN A 53 -5.91 -5.97 5.20
C GLN A 53 -5.52 -4.50 5.40
N MET A 54 -4.83 -3.90 4.41
CA MET A 54 -4.23 -2.57 4.54
C MET A 54 -4.89 -1.54 3.62
N ILE A 55 -5.06 -1.84 2.33
CA ILE A 55 -5.48 -0.84 1.35
C ILE A 55 -6.95 -0.48 1.52
N LEU A 56 -7.83 -1.48 1.51
CA LEU A 56 -9.28 -1.27 1.53
C LEU A 56 -9.76 -0.56 2.81
N PRO A 57 -9.28 -0.90 4.02
CA PRO A 57 -9.69 -0.21 5.25
C PRO A 57 -9.14 1.21 5.35
N ASN A 58 -7.95 1.47 4.78
CA ASN A 58 -7.26 2.75 4.91
C ASN A 58 -7.37 3.65 3.67
N ARG A 59 -8.23 3.32 2.70
CA ARG A 59 -8.42 4.09 1.43
C ARG A 59 -8.66 5.59 1.57
N HIS A 60 -9.16 6.02 2.73
CA HIS A 60 -9.42 7.43 3.04
C HIS A 60 -8.18 8.18 3.52
N ARG A 61 -7.10 7.47 3.85
CA ARG A 61 -5.81 7.99 4.31
C ARG A 61 -4.71 7.88 3.27
N ILE A 62 -4.89 7.01 2.27
CA ILE A 62 -3.88 6.81 1.23
C ILE A 62 -3.79 8.06 0.36
N THR A 63 -2.61 8.66 0.33
CA THR A 63 -2.30 9.88 -0.44
C THR A 63 -1.46 9.58 -1.66
N LEU A 64 -0.59 8.58 -1.58
CA LEU A 64 0.26 8.13 -2.68
C LEU A 64 0.12 6.62 -2.86
N PHE A 65 -0.03 6.21 -4.11
CA PHE A 65 -0.08 4.80 -4.49
C PHE A 65 0.89 4.56 -5.65
N HIS A 66 2.01 3.92 -5.37
CA HIS A 66 3.08 3.67 -6.33
C HIS A 66 3.24 2.16 -6.53
N LEU A 67 2.97 1.71 -7.74
CA LEU A 67 3.04 0.32 -8.14
C LEU A 67 4.02 0.19 -9.30
N THR A 68 5.07 -0.61 -9.11
CA THR A 68 6.07 -0.85 -10.15
C THR A 68 6.02 -2.26 -10.75
N ASN A 69 4.90 -2.98 -10.58
CA ASN A 69 4.80 -4.37 -11.01
C ASN A 69 3.88 -4.53 -12.22
N PRO A 70 4.31 -5.16 -13.33
CA PRO A 70 3.52 -5.30 -14.55
C PRO A 70 2.11 -5.87 -14.33
N PHE A 71 1.94 -6.92 -13.51
CA PHE A 71 0.60 -7.49 -13.29
C PHE A 71 -0.34 -6.54 -12.55
N THR A 72 0.20 -5.57 -11.80
CA THR A 72 -0.63 -4.61 -11.06
C THR A 72 -1.24 -3.57 -11.99
N ILE A 73 -0.58 -3.26 -13.10
CA ILE A 73 -1.13 -2.38 -14.15
C ILE A 73 -2.37 -3.03 -14.75
N ASP A 74 -2.25 -4.29 -15.18
CA ASP A 74 -3.38 -5.06 -15.72
C ASP A 74 -4.54 -5.14 -14.71
N LEU A 75 -4.23 -5.41 -13.44
CA LEU A 75 -5.23 -5.54 -12.37
C LEU A 75 -5.98 -4.22 -12.09
N ILE A 76 -5.29 -3.08 -12.16
CA ILE A 76 -5.92 -1.77 -11.97
C ILE A 76 -6.82 -1.44 -13.14
N LEU A 77 -6.33 -1.66 -14.36
CA LEU A 77 -7.05 -1.36 -15.59
C LEU A 77 -8.24 -2.30 -15.80
N SER A 78 -8.19 -3.53 -15.26
CA SER A 78 -9.24 -4.55 -15.37
C SER A 78 -10.43 -4.38 -14.40
N SER A 79 -10.72 -3.17 -13.93
CA SER A 79 -12.02 -2.73 -13.37
C SER A 79 -12.35 -2.92 -11.87
N SER A 80 -11.65 -3.75 -11.08
CA SER A 80 -11.98 -3.86 -9.64
C SER A 80 -11.29 -2.79 -8.78
N PHE A 81 -10.07 -2.39 -9.14
CA PHE A 81 -9.29 -1.43 -8.35
C PHE A 81 -9.83 0.00 -8.46
N LEU A 82 -10.30 0.41 -9.64
CA LEU A 82 -10.88 1.75 -9.84
C LEU A 82 -12.20 1.96 -9.08
N SER A 83 -12.87 0.87 -8.69
CA SER A 83 -14.08 0.93 -7.85
C SER A 83 -13.82 1.40 -6.41
N LEU A 84 -12.54 1.46 -5.99
CA LEU A 84 -12.14 1.74 -4.62
C LEU A 84 -12.51 3.13 -4.10
N LYS A 85 -12.88 4.06 -4.98
CA LYS A 85 -13.21 5.46 -4.62
C LYS A 85 -12.21 6.00 -3.59
N PHE A 86 -10.93 5.95 -3.92
CA PHE A 86 -9.91 6.57 -3.08
C PHE A 86 -10.30 8.03 -2.85
N ILE A 87 -10.41 8.41 -1.58
CA ILE A 87 -10.95 9.74 -1.21
C ILE A 87 -9.84 10.78 -1.24
N ARG A 88 -8.59 10.37 -0.98
CA ARG A 88 -7.45 11.26 -0.77
C ARG A 88 -6.21 10.94 -1.61
N VAL A 89 -6.28 9.99 -2.53
CA VAL A 89 -5.14 9.70 -3.40
C VAL A 89 -4.90 10.92 -4.28
N GLN A 90 -3.73 11.53 -4.10
CA GLN A 90 -3.25 12.68 -4.87
C GLN A 90 -2.34 12.22 -6.01
N THR A 91 -1.61 11.12 -5.80
CA THR A 91 -0.62 10.63 -6.75
C THR A 91 -0.74 9.12 -6.94
N LEU A 92 -0.97 8.72 -8.18
CA LEU A 92 -0.90 7.33 -8.64
C LEU A 92 0.29 7.20 -9.60
N ILE A 93 1.25 6.35 -9.26
CA ILE A 93 2.40 6.06 -10.12
C ILE A 93 2.31 4.60 -10.54
N LEU A 94 2.20 4.39 -11.84
CA LEU A 94 2.30 3.08 -12.47
C LEU A 94 3.59 3.06 -13.28
N ALA A 95 4.50 2.17 -12.91
CA ALA A 95 5.72 1.95 -13.65
C ALA A 95 5.86 0.46 -13.94
N ASP A 96 6.38 0.13 -15.10
CA ASP A 96 6.94 -1.19 -15.30
C ASP A 96 8.35 -1.17 -14.74
N ALA A 97 8.63 -2.04 -13.77
CA ALA A 97 10.01 -2.41 -13.48
C ALA A 97 10.56 -3.15 -14.70
N CYS A 98 11.09 -2.40 -15.68
CA CYS A 98 11.96 -2.99 -16.68
C CYS A 98 13.16 -3.58 -15.92
N ASN A 99 13.16 -4.90 -15.75
CA ASN A 99 14.38 -5.63 -15.42
C ASN A 99 15.36 -5.35 -16.56
N ILE A 100 16.30 -4.44 -16.34
CA ILE A 100 17.51 -4.37 -17.14
C ILE A 100 18.31 -5.60 -16.72
N SER A 101 18.11 -6.69 -17.46
CA SER A 101 18.90 -7.92 -17.42
C SER A 101 20.29 -7.70 -17.98
#